data_AF-A0A6V9XMA0-F1
#
_entry.id   AF-A0A6V9XMA0-F1
#
_cell.length_a   1.000
_cell.length_b   1.000
_cell.length_c   1.000
_cell.angle_alpha   90.00
_cell.angle_beta   90.00
_cell.angle_gamma   90.00
#
_symmetry.space_group_name_H-M   'P 1'
#
loop_
_entity.id
_entity.type
_entity.pdbx_description
1 polymer ?
#
loop_
_entity_poly.entity_id
_entity_poly.type
_entity_poly.pdbx_seq_one_letter_code
_entity_poly.pdbx_strand_id
1 'polypeptide(L)' 'MNYSEITISIENHINQLLSDSVYTEKQRHDYAYGAYLTWHALVCESFTKADDIRLWKLVCYKYD' A
#
# COMPACT_ATOMS: atom_id res chain seq x y z
N MET A 1 0.85 -12.24 -13.01
CA MET A 1 0.04 -12.09 -11.79
C MET A 1 -1.19 -11.28 -12.17
N ASN A 2 -2.38 -11.76 -11.85
CA ASN A 2 -3.63 -11.08 -12.17
C ASN A 2 -3.78 -9.81 -11.31
N TYR A 3 -4.49 -8.79 -11.80
CA TYR A 3 -4.77 -7.53 -11.08
C TYR A 3 -5.23 -7.78 -9.63
N SER A 4 -6.16 -8.72 -9.44
CA SER A 4 -6.70 -9.07 -8.12
C SER A 4 -5.62 -9.61 -7.19
N GLU A 5 -4.74 -10.48 -7.69
CA GLU A 5 -3.64 -11.06 -6.91
C GLU A 5 -2.63 -9.99 -6.51
N ILE A 6 -2.25 -9.11 -7.44
CA ILE A 6 -1.31 -8.01 -7.18
C ILE A 6 -1.86 -7.10 -6.09
N THR A 7 -3.14 -6.71 -6.22
CA THR A 7 -3.80 -5.79 -5.28
C THR A 7 -3.86 -6.39 -3.88
N ILE A 8 -4.28 -7.66 -3.75
CA ILE A 8 -4.32 -8.36 -2.46
C ILE A 8 -2.90 -8.49 -1.86
N SER A 9 -1.92 -8.84 -2.68
CA SER A 9 -0.53 -9.01 -2.22
C SER A 9 0.04 -7.69 -1.69
N ILE A 10 -0.22 -6.58 -2.36
CA ILE A 10 0.23 -5.26 -1.93
C ILE A 10 -0.47 -4.85 -0.63
N GLU A 11 -1.78 -5.03 -0.54
CA GLU A 11 -2.55 -4.71 0.67
C GLU A 11 -2.03 -5.46 1.90
N ASN A 12 -1.79 -6.76 1.75
CA ASN A 12 -1.19 -7.57 2.82
C ASN A 12 0.21 -7.07 3.18
N HIS A 13 1.02 -6.71 2.20
CA HIS A 13 2.37 -6.19 2.44
C HIS A 13 2.34 -4.83 3.17
N ILE A 14 1.45 -3.92 2.79
CA ILE A 14 1.24 -2.65 3.48
C ILE A 14 0.88 -2.89 4.95
N ASN A 15 -0.07 -3.79 5.24
CA ASN A 15 -0.47 -4.11 6.62
C ASN A 15 0.68 -4.73 7.44
N GLN A 16 1.52 -5.56 6.81
CA GLN A 16 2.72 -6.09 7.45
C GLN A 16 3.72 -4.98 7.78
N LEU A 17 4.01 -4.09 6.83
CA LEU A 17 4.91 -2.95 7.05
C LEU A 17 4.43 -2.05 8.18
N LEU A 18 3.13 -1.80 8.31
CA LEU A 18 2.58 -0.93 9.35
C LEU A 18 2.65 -1.53 10.76
N SER A 19 2.58 -2.86 10.87
CA SER A 19 2.65 -3.60 12.13
C SER A 19 4.05 -4.10 12.51
N ASP A 20 5.04 -3.87 11.65
CA ASP A 20 6.43 -4.24 11.88
C ASP A 20 7.04 -3.53 13.11
N SER A 21 7.93 -4.22 13.82
CA SER A 21 8.59 -3.70 15.03
C SER A 21 10.08 -3.37 14.85
N VAL A 22 10.63 -3.63 13.66
CA VAL A 22 12.03 -3.37 13.30
C VAL A 22 12.22 -1.89 12.98
N TYR A 23 11.28 -1.28 12.25
CA TYR A 23 11.39 0.09 11.79
C TYR A 23 10.65 1.09 12.68
N THR A 24 11.12 2.34 12.67
CA THR A 24 10.37 3.45 13.29
C THR A 24 9.02 3.66 12.61
N GLU A 25 8.05 4.25 13.32
CA GLU A 25 6.72 4.53 12.76
C GLU A 25 6.80 5.31 11.44
N LYS A 26 7.60 6.38 11.40
CA LYS A 26 7.82 7.15 10.18
C LYS A 26 8.34 6.28 9.03
N GLN A 27 9.34 5.43 9.27
CA GLN A 27 9.87 4.54 8.23
C GLN A 27 8.83 3.54 7.75
N ARG A 28 8.02 2.97 8.65
CA ARG A 28 6.92 2.06 8.27
C ARG A 28 5.91 2.73 7.35
N HIS A 29 5.55 3.99 7.64
CA HIS A 29 4.66 4.77 6.78
C HIS A 29 5.32 5.11 5.43
N ASP A 30 6.60 5.52 5.41
CA ASP A 30 7.34 5.78 4.18
C ASP A 30 7.40 4.52 3.28
N TYR A 31 7.63 3.33 3.88
CA TYR A 31 7.65 2.06 3.13
C TYR A 31 6.25 1.62 2.66
N ALA A 32 5.23 1.75 3.51
CA ALA A 32 3.85 1.47 3.13
C ALA A 32 3.41 2.33 1.95
N TYR A 33 3.77 3.62 1.97
CA TYR A 33 3.55 4.53 0.84
C TYR A 33 4.28 4.08 -0.43
N GLY A 34 5.55 3.65 -0.31
CA GLY A 34 6.30 3.07 -1.42
C GLY A 34 5.65 1.82 -2.02
N ALA A 35 5.07 0.94 -1.18
CA ALA A 35 4.33 -0.23 -1.64
C ALA A 35 3.06 0.16 -2.42
N TYR A 36 2.33 1.20 -1.98
CA TYR A 36 1.20 1.76 -2.72
C TYR A 36 1.61 2.32 -4.09
N LEU A 37 2.72 3.07 -4.18
CA LEU A 37 3.24 3.54 -5.47
C LEU A 37 3.69 2.39 -6.38
N THR A 38 4.25 1.33 -5.81
CA THR A 38 4.63 0.12 -6.54
C THR A 38 3.39 -0.56 -7.12
N TRP A 39 2.28 -0.62 -6.38
CA TRP A 39 1.02 -1.13 -6.91
C TRP A 39 0.57 -0.34 -8.13
N HIS A 40 0.55 1.00 -8.06
CA HIS A 40 0.23 1.86 -9.20
C HIS A 40 1.08 1.54 -10.43
N ALA A 41 2.39 1.35 -10.24
CA ALA A 41 3.31 0.98 -11.32
C ALA A 41 3.06 -0.44 -11.89
N LEU A 42 2.59 -1.38 -11.08
CA LEU A 42 2.32 -2.76 -11.50
C LEU A 42 0.97 -2.91 -12.21
N VAL A 43 -0.04 -2.16 -11.78
CA VAL A 43 -1.40 -2.26 -12.34
C VAL A 43 -1.65 -1.26 -13.48
N CYS A 44 -0.81 -0.23 -13.62
CA CYS A 44 -0.89 0.81 -14.65
C CYS A 44 -2.33 1.36 -14.78
N GLU A 45 -2.94 1.33 -15.97
CA GLU A 45 -4.29 1.84 -16.21
C GLU A 45 -5.42 0.86 -15.80
N SER A 46 -5.07 -0.32 -15.26
CA SER A 46 -6.05 -1.37 -14.94
C SER A 46 -6.69 -1.23 -13.55
N PHE A 47 -6.31 -0.21 -12.75
CA PHE A 47 -6.85 -0.06 -11.41
C PHE A 47 -8.30 0.40 -11.40
N THR A 48 -9.02 0.00 -10.35
CA THR A 48 -10.34 0.55 -10.04
C THR A 48 -10.20 1.70 -9.05
N LYS A 49 -11.04 2.73 -9.20
CA LYS A 49 -11.12 3.83 -8.23
C LYS A 49 -11.41 3.35 -6.80
N ALA A 50 -12.15 2.25 -6.65
CA ALA A 50 -12.45 1.68 -5.34
C ALA A 50 -11.20 1.13 -4.65
N ASP A 51 -10.36 0.40 -5.40
CA ASP A 51 -9.11 -0.14 -4.87
C ASP A 51 -8.08 0.95 -4.59
N ASP A 52 -7.99 1.96 -5.47
CA ASP A 52 -7.14 3.14 -5.26
C ASP A 52 -7.46 3.85 -3.94
N ILE A 53 -8.74 4.20 -3.73
CA ILE A 53 -9.19 4.84 -2.48
C ILE A 53 -8.92 3.95 -1.25
N ARG A 54 -9.11 2.63 -1.40
CA ARG A 54 -8.91 1.66 -0.31
C ARG A 54 -7.45 1.60 0.10
N LEU A 55 -6.53 1.42 -0.85
CA LEU A 55 -5.09 1.37 -0.58
C LEU A 55 -4.56 2.73 -0.11
N TRP A 56 -5.03 3.83 -0.71
CA TRP A 56 -4.68 5.19 -0.28
C TRP A 56 -4.99 5.43 1.19
N LYS A 57 -6.18 5.00 1.67
CA LYS A 57 -6.57 5.13 3.08
C LYS A 57 -5.67 4.38 4.04
N LEU A 58 -5.04 3.28 3.61
CA LEU A 58 -4.09 2.53 4.45
C LEU A 58 -2.77 3.28 4.63
N VAL A 59 -2.31 3.96 3.57
CA VAL A 59 -0.98 4.62 3.56
C VAL A 59 -1.05 6.10 3.89
N CYS A 60 -2.24 6.68 3.92
CA CYS A 60 -2.47 8.06 4.35
C CYS A 60 -2.14 8.19 5.84
N TYR A 61 -0.89 8.54 6.13
CA TYR A 61 -0.48 8.92 7.48
C TYR A 61 -1.23 10.19 7.87
N LYS A 62 -2.13 10.08 8.85
CA LYS A 62 -2.73 11.24 9.49
C LYS A 62 -1.67 11.78 10.45
N TYR A 63 -1.10 12.93 10.12
CA TYR A 63 -0.52 13.79 11.14
C TYR A 63 -1.64 14.18 12.09
N ASP A 64 -1.59 13.69 13.33
CA ASP A 64 -2.20 14.38 14.46
C ASP A 64 -1.30 15.57 14.86
#